data_AF-A0A960UT31-F1
#
_entry.id   AF-A0A960UT31-F1
#
_cell.length_a   1.000
_cell.length_b   1.000
_cell.length_c   1.000
_cell.angle_alpha   90.00
_cell.angle_beta   90.00
_cell.angle_gamma   90.00
#
_symmetry.space_group_name_H-M   'P 1'
#
loop_
_entity.id
_entity.type
_entity.pdbx_description
1 polymer ?
#
loop_
_entity_poly.entity_id
_entity_poly.type
_entity_poly.pdbx_seq_one_letter_code
_entity_poly.pdbx_strand_id
1 'polypeptide(L)'
;GALIMMGWYHLLFFAIRRRDRASLYFGLHCLAVSIRPLTTGQEFLYHLFPEAGRHFFLSLEYCSIPLIVASISYFLRSVLPNEFRLTPARIIVLAGGLLLCIPFFTNALELSRMVGLYQIYLLLAGLYLMGPAILAVWRRHEGATIILSGGVILYLGAMNDVLSARGILPTVQLGAANLLVFVGIQAAMLSLRYARSFRQVQTLSAELADKNTELTRLDQLKDEFLANTSHELRTPLHGIIGITESILHGATGPLDESTRENLRLVAASGRRLTNMVNDVLDFSRARHGDLVLQCRPVDLADAIDMALSLAAPLVRDRPIDLIHIRGEPIRVYADPDRLAQILINLLGNAIKFTREGSIRVNAEVRGDGKVEIAISDTGIGIPEDKQDLIFESFTQADGSIGRQYSGTGLG
;
A
#
# COMPACT_ATOMS: atom_id res chain seq x y z
N GLY A 1 -34.71 8.27 28.22
CA GLY A 1 -34.78 7.05 27.38
C GLY A 1 -33.94 7.17 26.12
N ALA A 2 -34.50 7.72 25.04
CA ALA A 2 -33.89 7.73 23.70
C ALA A 2 -32.46 8.29 23.63
N LEU A 3 -32.17 9.41 24.31
CA LEU A 3 -30.82 10.01 24.31
C LEU A 3 -29.75 9.10 24.93
N ILE A 4 -30.12 8.36 25.98
CA ILE A 4 -29.21 7.41 26.64
C ILE A 4 -28.92 6.25 25.70
N MET A 5 -29.95 5.69 25.06
CA MET A 5 -29.79 4.61 24.07
C MET A 5 -28.90 5.05 22.91
N MET A 6 -29.08 6.27 22.39
CA MET A 6 -28.22 6.83 21.34
C MET A 6 -26.78 7.05 21.81
N GLY A 7 -26.59 7.52 23.05
CA GLY A 7 -25.28 7.63 23.67
C GLY A 7 -24.53 6.31 23.69
N TRP A 8 -25.16 5.25 24.19
CA TRP A 8 -24.60 3.90 24.21
C TRP A 8 -24.36 3.32 22.82
N TYR A 9 -25.30 3.50 21.89
CA TYR A 9 -25.16 3.04 20.51
C TYR A 9 -23.89 3.60 19.86
N HIS A 10 -23.64 4.90 19.99
CA HIS A 10 -22.47 5.54 19.40
C HIS A 10 -21.15 5.18 20.12
N LEU A 11 -21.19 4.94 21.44
CA LEU A 11 -20.03 4.43 22.18
C LEU A 11 -19.67 2.99 21.77
N LEU A 12 -20.68 2.13 21.58
CA LEU A 12 -20.48 0.76 21.08
C LEU A 12 -19.95 0.78 19.64
N PHE A 13 -20.51 1.64 18.79
CA PHE A 13 -20.03 1.83 17.43
C PHE A 13 -18.57 2.28 17.39
N PHE A 14 -18.17 3.20 18.28
CA PHE A 14 -16.77 3.59 18.44
C PHE A 14 -15.88 2.46 18.94
N ALA A 15 -16.35 1.62 19.86
CA ALA A 15 -15.59 0.48 20.35
C ALA A 15 -15.23 -0.50 19.22
N ILE A 16 -16.15 -0.70 18.27
CA ILE A 16 -15.93 -1.51 17.06
C ILE A 16 -15.03 -0.76 16.07
N ARG A 17 -15.20 0.56 15.91
CA ARG A 17 -14.49 1.40 14.93
C ARG A 17 -13.73 2.53 15.60
N ARG A 18 -12.61 2.21 16.26
CA ARG A 18 -11.79 3.20 17.01
C ARG A 18 -11.23 4.36 16.19
N ARG A 19 -11.22 4.26 14.86
CA ARG A 19 -10.82 5.37 13.97
C ARG A 19 -11.88 6.47 13.89
N ASP A 20 -13.16 6.18 14.11
CA ASP A 20 -14.24 7.17 14.02
C ASP A 20 -14.47 7.91 15.35
N ARG A 21 -13.57 8.85 15.65
CA ARG A 21 -13.67 9.67 16.88
C ARG A 21 -14.94 10.52 16.96
N ALA A 22 -15.63 10.76 15.86
CA ALA A 22 -16.89 11.52 15.87
C ALA A 22 -17.98 10.79 16.65
N SER A 23 -18.08 9.48 16.46
CA SER A 23 -19.04 8.64 17.19
C SER A 23 -18.79 8.67 18.71
N LEU A 24 -17.53 8.66 19.17
CA LEU A 24 -17.20 8.80 20.59
C LEU A 24 -17.76 10.11 21.18
N TYR A 25 -17.40 11.24 20.58
CA TYR A 25 -17.76 12.55 21.13
C TYR A 25 -19.27 12.82 21.03
N PHE A 26 -19.93 12.33 19.97
CA PHE A 26 -21.37 12.41 19.83
C PHE A 26 -22.10 11.54 20.86
N GLY A 27 -21.60 10.34 21.14
CA GLY A 27 -22.13 9.48 22.20
C GLY A 27 -22.03 10.14 23.57
N LEU A 28 -20.86 10.69 23.90
CA LEU A 28 -20.65 11.48 25.13
C LEU A 28 -21.57 12.70 25.21
N HIS A 29 -21.83 13.37 24.08
CA HIS A 29 -22.77 14.49 24.01
C HIS A 29 -24.19 14.06 24.33
N CYS A 30 -24.68 12.98 23.73
CA CYS A 30 -26.02 12.45 24.01
C CYS A 30 -26.19 12.07 25.50
N LEU A 31 -25.17 11.45 26.09
CA LEU A 31 -25.18 11.12 27.52
C LEU A 31 -25.17 12.38 28.40
N ALA A 32 -24.31 13.36 28.10
CA ALA A 32 -24.23 14.59 28.86
C ALA A 32 -25.55 15.38 28.82
N VAL A 33 -26.19 15.53 27.65
CA VAL A 33 -27.48 16.21 27.56
C VAL A 33 -28.59 15.44 28.27
N SER A 34 -28.53 14.10 28.30
CA SER A 34 -29.56 13.28 28.94
C SER A 34 -29.66 13.48 30.46
N ILE A 35 -28.59 13.97 31.10
CA ILE A 35 -28.55 14.23 32.56
C ILE A 35 -29.61 15.26 32.98
N ARG A 36 -29.82 16.30 32.19
CA ARG A 36 -30.69 17.42 32.54
C ARG A 36 -32.18 17.04 32.61
N PRO A 37 -32.82 16.43 31.60
CA PRO A 37 -34.21 16.00 31.72
C PRO A 37 -34.42 14.93 32.83
N LEU A 38 -33.39 14.16 33.19
CA LEU A 38 -33.45 13.20 34.30
C LEU A 38 -33.44 13.86 35.70
N THR A 39 -32.93 15.09 35.79
CA THR A 39 -32.74 15.83 37.05
C THR A 39 -33.74 16.98 37.20
N THR A 40 -34.03 17.75 36.15
CA THR A 40 -34.87 18.96 36.21
C THR A 40 -36.36 18.72 35.95
N GLY A 41 -36.73 17.70 35.16
CA GLY A 41 -38.09 17.55 34.61
C GLY A 41 -39.09 16.92 35.59
N GLN A 42 -39.05 15.59 35.70
CA GLN A 42 -39.89 14.83 36.64
C GLN A 42 -39.17 14.53 37.96
N GLU A 43 -38.01 15.14 38.20
CA GLU A 43 -37.11 14.77 39.31
C GLU A 43 -36.89 13.24 39.38
N PHE A 44 -36.87 12.57 38.23
CA PHE A 44 -36.95 11.10 38.15
C PHE A 44 -35.84 10.42 38.97
N LEU A 45 -34.61 10.92 38.86
CA LEU A 45 -33.49 10.38 39.63
C LEU A 45 -33.58 10.70 41.13
N TYR A 46 -34.17 11.83 41.50
CA TYR A 46 -34.39 12.19 42.90
C TYR A 46 -35.45 11.30 43.54
N HIS A 47 -36.52 10.96 42.82
CA HIS A 47 -37.50 9.97 43.28
C HIS A 47 -36.92 8.56 43.41
N LEU A 48 -35.99 8.19 42.52
CA LEU A 48 -35.37 6.86 42.53
C LEU A 48 -34.29 6.73 43.61
N PHE A 49 -33.56 7.82 43.91
CA PHE A 49 -32.48 7.86 44.89
C PHE A 49 -32.58 9.10 45.80
N PRO A 50 -33.59 9.15 46.69
CA PRO A 50 -33.81 10.32 47.56
C PRO A 50 -32.66 10.55 48.55
N GLU A 51 -31.95 9.50 48.94
CA GLU A 51 -30.82 9.56 49.88
C GLU A 51 -29.61 10.35 49.36
N ALA A 52 -29.48 10.50 48.04
CA ALA A 52 -28.36 11.23 47.43
C ALA A 52 -28.40 12.75 47.69
N GLY A 53 -29.58 13.27 48.07
CA GLY A 53 -29.77 14.67 48.44
C GLY A 53 -29.80 15.65 47.26
N ARG A 54 -30.44 16.81 47.48
CA ARG A 54 -30.66 17.83 46.44
C ARG A 54 -29.36 18.45 45.88
N HIS A 55 -28.33 18.57 46.72
CA HIS A 55 -27.03 19.10 46.31
C HIS A 55 -26.37 18.23 45.23
N PHE A 56 -26.46 16.91 45.35
CA PHE A 56 -25.89 15.98 44.39
C PHE A 56 -26.53 16.13 43.00
N PHE A 57 -27.86 16.15 42.92
CA PHE A 57 -28.55 16.28 41.64
C PHE A 57 -28.35 17.64 40.98
N LEU A 58 -28.34 18.73 41.76
CA LEU A 58 -27.97 20.04 41.26
C LEU A 58 -26.52 20.06 40.75
N SER A 59 -25.59 19.42 41.48
CA SER A 59 -24.20 19.34 41.03
C SER A 59 -24.08 18.58 39.71
N LEU A 60 -24.82 17.47 39.57
CA LEU A 60 -24.87 16.68 38.35
C LEU A 60 -25.43 17.49 37.17
N GLU A 61 -26.50 18.26 37.39
CA GLU A 61 -27.09 19.14 36.38
C GLU A 61 -26.08 20.19 35.89
N TYR A 62 -25.38 20.86 36.81
CA TYR A 62 -24.44 21.92 36.47
C TYR A 62 -23.18 21.41 35.81
N CYS A 63 -22.67 20.25 36.26
CA CYS A 63 -21.57 19.56 35.61
C CYS A 63 -21.92 19.12 34.18
N SER A 64 -23.20 18.87 33.89
CA SER A 64 -23.62 18.46 32.55
C SER A 64 -23.39 19.55 31.51
N ILE A 65 -23.54 20.84 31.85
CA ILE A 65 -23.43 21.96 30.88
C ILE A 65 -22.01 22.08 30.28
N PRO A 66 -20.91 22.15 31.05
CA PRO A 66 -19.56 22.11 30.49
C PRO A 66 -19.27 20.84 29.68
N LEU A 67 -19.77 19.68 30.12
CA LEU A 67 -19.58 18.42 29.40
C LEU A 67 -20.28 18.42 28.04
N ILE A 68 -21.49 18.99 27.95
CA ILE A 68 -22.24 19.17 26.70
C ILE A 68 -21.44 20.03 25.72
N VAL A 69 -20.90 21.17 26.19
CA VAL A 69 -20.13 22.11 25.36
C VAL A 69 -18.80 21.49 24.92
N ALA A 70 -18.10 20.79 25.81
CA ALA A 70 -16.85 20.11 25.48
C ALA A 70 -17.09 19.00 24.44
N SER A 71 -18.06 18.11 24.67
CA SER A 71 -18.33 16.99 23.78
C SER A 71 -18.75 17.43 22.38
N ILE A 72 -19.63 18.44 22.25
CA ILE A 72 -20.02 18.95 20.93
C ILE A 72 -18.87 19.67 20.23
N SER A 73 -17.97 20.34 20.96
CA SER A 73 -16.79 20.98 20.38
C SER A 73 -15.83 19.96 19.77
N TYR A 74 -15.58 18.85 20.48
CA TYR A 74 -14.75 17.77 19.96
C TYR A 74 -15.43 16.99 18.83
N PHE A 75 -16.76 16.83 18.89
CA PHE A 75 -17.55 16.29 17.78
C PHE A 75 -17.40 17.15 16.52
N LEU A 76 -17.66 18.45 16.61
CA LEU A 76 -17.53 19.35 15.46
C LEU A 76 -16.10 19.39 14.91
N ARG A 77 -15.07 19.33 15.76
CA ARG A 77 -13.68 19.19 15.32
C ARG A 77 -13.44 17.90 14.52
N SER A 78 -14.04 16.79 14.94
CA SER A 78 -13.85 15.51 14.26
C SER A 78 -14.57 15.43 12.91
N VAL A 79 -15.67 16.18 12.75
CA VAL A 79 -16.46 16.22 11.52
C VAL A 79 -16.01 17.33 10.57
N LEU A 80 -15.53 18.46 11.09
CA LEU A 80 -15.09 19.66 10.35
C LEU A 80 -13.65 20.06 10.74
N PRO A 81 -12.63 19.20 10.49
CA PRO A 81 -11.27 19.43 10.97
C PRO A 81 -10.60 20.67 10.37
N ASN A 82 -11.00 21.09 9.17
CA ASN A 82 -10.38 22.20 8.43
C ASN A 82 -10.98 23.57 8.78
N GLU A 83 -12.23 23.57 9.23
CA GLU A 83 -12.99 24.78 9.57
C GLU A 83 -12.94 25.06 11.08
N PHE A 84 -12.81 24.01 11.90
CA PHE A 84 -12.83 24.12 13.34
C PHE A 84 -11.45 24.48 13.91
N ARG A 85 -11.24 25.76 14.22
CA ARG A 85 -10.01 26.23 14.85
C ARG A 85 -9.95 25.85 16.33
N LEU A 86 -8.80 25.33 16.76
CA LEU A 86 -8.56 24.87 18.13
C LEU A 86 -8.39 26.00 19.15
N THR A 87 -7.81 27.13 18.75
CA THR A 87 -7.43 28.19 19.67
C THR A 87 -8.63 28.80 20.41
N PRO A 88 -9.74 29.20 19.75
CA PRO A 88 -10.89 29.75 20.46
C PRO A 88 -11.70 28.67 21.18
N ALA A 89 -11.78 27.45 20.62
CA ALA A 89 -12.46 26.33 21.27
C ALA A 89 -11.79 25.91 22.58
N ARG A 90 -10.45 25.98 22.67
CA ARG A 90 -9.70 25.73 23.91
C ARG A 90 -10.11 26.69 25.02
N ILE A 91 -10.33 27.96 24.71
CA ILE A 91 -10.77 28.96 25.71
C ILE A 91 -12.14 28.58 26.28
N ILE A 92 -13.09 28.20 25.42
CA ILE A 92 -14.43 27.78 25.83
C ILE A 92 -14.39 26.50 26.67
N VAL A 93 -13.55 25.53 26.28
CA VAL A 93 -13.38 24.28 27.03
C VAL A 93 -12.68 24.52 28.38
N LEU A 94 -11.67 25.40 28.44
CA LEU A 94 -11.00 25.77 29.69
C LEU A 94 -11.94 26.49 30.65
N ALA A 95 -12.74 27.44 30.15
CA ALA A 95 -13.79 28.09 30.93
C ALA A 95 -14.81 27.06 31.46
N GLY A 96 -15.20 26.09 30.62
CA GLY A 96 -16.03 24.97 31.04
C GLY A 96 -15.39 24.11 32.13
N GLY A 97 -14.08 23.84 32.04
CA GLY A 97 -13.33 23.10 33.05
C GLY A 97 -13.36 23.78 34.43
N LEU A 98 -13.28 25.10 34.48
CA LEU A 98 -13.44 25.85 35.73
C LEU A 98 -14.88 25.73 36.27
N LEU A 99 -15.88 25.89 35.41
CA LEU A 99 -17.30 25.73 35.79
C LEU A 99 -17.63 24.30 36.25
N LEU A 100 -16.93 23.28 35.74
CA LEU A 100 -17.12 21.89 36.15
C LEU A 100 -16.70 21.66 37.61
N CYS A 101 -15.74 22.42 38.12
CA CYS A 101 -15.25 22.27 39.49
C CYS A 101 -16.15 22.93 40.54
N ILE A 102 -16.83 24.03 40.20
CA ILE A 102 -17.62 24.85 41.15
C ILE A 102 -18.60 24.03 42.00
N PRO A 103 -19.43 23.11 41.44
CA PRO A 103 -20.44 22.41 42.23
C PRO A 103 -19.90 21.58 43.39
N PHE A 104 -18.64 21.12 43.29
CA PHE A 104 -17.98 20.33 44.34
C PHE A 104 -17.53 21.16 45.54
N PHE A 105 -17.46 22.49 45.42
CA PHE A 105 -17.00 23.39 46.48
C PHE A 105 -18.08 24.34 46.99
N THR A 106 -19.27 24.34 46.39
CA THR A 106 -20.38 25.25 46.73
C THR A 106 -21.59 24.50 47.27
N ASN A 107 -22.35 25.13 48.17
CA ASN A 107 -23.62 24.58 48.64
C ASN A 107 -24.76 24.77 47.62
N ALA A 108 -25.89 24.09 47.82
CA ALA A 108 -26.99 24.06 46.85
C ALA A 108 -27.66 25.43 46.62
N LEU A 109 -27.69 26.30 47.64
CA LEU A 109 -28.29 27.62 47.54
C LEU A 109 -27.42 28.57 46.70
N GLU A 110 -26.10 28.55 46.93
CA GLU A 110 -25.12 29.29 46.15
C GLU A 110 -25.10 28.82 44.70
N LEU A 111 -25.10 27.49 44.49
CA LEU A 111 -25.15 26.91 43.15
C LEU A 111 -26.41 27.38 42.40
N SER A 112 -27.56 27.41 43.08
CA SER A 112 -28.82 27.92 42.52
C SER A 112 -28.75 29.40 42.11
N ARG A 113 -27.96 30.24 42.81
CA ARG A 113 -27.74 31.64 42.41
C ARG A 113 -26.87 31.76 41.16
N MET A 114 -26.05 30.75 40.87
CA MET A 114 -25.13 30.73 39.73
C MET A 114 -25.76 30.23 38.42
N VAL A 115 -27.05 29.83 38.38
CA VAL A 115 -27.72 29.37 37.14
C VAL A 115 -27.42 30.28 35.95
N GLY A 116 -27.51 31.59 36.15
CA GLY A 116 -27.34 32.58 35.09
C GLY A 116 -25.96 32.52 34.41
N LEU A 117 -24.90 32.23 35.17
CA LEU A 117 -23.54 32.09 34.66
C LEU A 117 -23.43 30.91 33.69
N TYR A 118 -23.99 29.75 34.06
CA TYR A 118 -23.96 28.53 33.23
C TYR A 118 -24.82 28.69 31.97
N GLN A 119 -25.95 29.38 32.06
CA GLN A 119 -26.80 29.69 30.91
C GLN A 119 -26.11 30.61 29.91
N ILE A 120 -25.45 31.68 30.39
CA ILE A 120 -24.67 32.59 29.54
C ILE A 120 -23.53 31.84 28.86
N TYR A 121 -22.80 31.01 29.62
CA TYR A 121 -21.74 30.15 29.07
C TYR A 121 -22.26 29.24 27.94
N LEU A 122 -23.38 28.54 28.16
CA LEU A 122 -23.99 27.66 27.16
C LEU A 122 -24.36 28.42 25.87
N LEU A 123 -25.00 29.58 25.99
CA LEU A 123 -25.42 30.38 24.82
C LEU A 123 -24.23 30.96 24.06
N LEU A 124 -23.24 31.53 24.75
CA LEU A 124 -22.05 32.06 24.09
C LEU A 124 -21.25 30.95 23.39
N ALA A 125 -21.11 29.79 24.04
CA ALA A 125 -20.48 28.62 23.43
C ALA A 125 -21.26 28.14 22.21
N GLY A 126 -22.58 28.01 22.32
CA GLY A 126 -23.45 27.60 21.21
C GLY A 126 -23.34 28.53 20.00
N LEU A 127 -23.32 29.85 20.23
CA LEU A 127 -23.17 30.85 19.17
C LEU A 127 -21.81 30.74 18.47
N TYR A 128 -20.72 30.57 19.24
CA TYR A 128 -19.38 30.36 18.68
C TYR A 128 -19.33 29.11 17.78
N LEU A 129 -19.96 28.02 18.21
CA LEU A 129 -19.94 26.75 17.47
C LEU A 129 -20.70 26.81 16.13
N MET A 130 -21.54 27.82 15.91
CA MET A 130 -22.14 28.07 14.59
C MET A 130 -21.11 28.54 13.56
N GLY A 131 -20.07 29.26 13.99
CA GLY A 131 -19.06 29.83 13.09
C GLY A 131 -18.40 28.78 12.18
N PRO A 132 -17.82 27.69 12.71
CA PRO A 132 -17.26 26.61 11.90
C PRO A 132 -18.28 25.94 10.97
N ALA A 133 -19.53 25.75 11.41
CA ALA A 133 -20.58 25.16 10.58
C ALA A 133 -20.98 26.09 9.41
N ILE A 134 -21.09 27.40 9.65
CA ILE A 134 -21.33 28.41 8.62
C ILE A 134 -20.17 28.44 7.62
N LEU A 135 -18.92 28.41 8.11
CA LEU A 135 -17.74 28.37 7.26
C LEU A 135 -17.70 27.09 6.39
N ALA A 136 -18.10 25.95 6.95
CA ALA A 136 -18.18 24.69 6.22
C ALA A 136 -19.25 24.72 5.12
N VAL A 137 -20.40 25.36 5.36
CA VAL A 137 -21.43 25.58 4.33
C VAL A 137 -20.88 26.47 3.22
N TRP A 138 -20.19 27.56 3.57
CA TRP A 138 -19.59 28.47 2.59
C TRP A 138 -18.53 27.79 1.71
N ARG A 139 -17.75 26.89 2.30
CA ARG A 139 -16.77 26.04 1.60
C ARG A 139 -17.38 24.84 0.88
N ARG A 140 -18.72 24.72 0.86
CA ARG A 140 -19.46 23.60 0.24
C ARG A 140 -19.02 22.22 0.75
N HIS A 141 -18.65 22.13 2.03
CA HIS A 141 -18.31 20.85 2.64
C HIS A 141 -19.55 19.95 2.70
N GLU A 142 -19.37 18.68 2.35
CA GLU A 142 -20.49 17.73 2.26
C GLU A 142 -21.19 17.59 3.62
N GLY A 143 -22.52 17.73 3.61
CA GLY A 143 -23.37 17.65 4.81
C GLY A 143 -23.24 18.83 5.79
N ALA A 144 -22.48 19.87 5.47
CA ALA A 144 -22.35 21.05 6.34
C ALA A 144 -23.69 21.78 6.56
N THR A 145 -24.57 21.80 5.54
CA THR A 145 -25.92 22.39 5.65
C THR A 145 -26.77 21.68 6.70
N ILE A 146 -26.61 20.36 6.80
CA ILE A 146 -27.31 19.50 7.75
C ILE A 146 -26.76 19.70 9.18
N ILE A 147 -25.44 19.83 9.31
CA ILE A 147 -24.79 20.14 10.59
C ILE A 147 -25.24 21.53 11.09
N LEU A 148 -25.24 22.53 10.21
CA LEU A 148 -25.66 23.89 10.55
C LEU A 148 -27.14 23.95 10.92
N SER A 149 -28.05 23.35 10.14
CA SER A 149 -29.48 23.36 10.44
C SER A 149 -29.76 22.68 11.79
N GLY A 150 -29.09 21.55 12.03
CA GLY A 150 -29.15 20.85 13.31
C GLY A 150 -28.63 21.70 14.49
N GLY A 151 -27.50 22.38 14.30
CA GLY A 151 -26.95 23.31 15.28
C GLY A 151 -27.91 24.45 15.61
N VAL A 152 -28.52 25.06 14.58
CA VAL A 152 -29.50 26.15 14.74
C VAL A 152 -30.71 25.66 15.55
N ILE A 153 -31.25 24.48 15.25
CA ILE A 153 -32.36 23.87 15.99
C ILE A 153 -32.00 23.69 17.48
N LEU A 154 -30.80 23.17 17.77
CA LEU A 154 -30.31 23.01 19.14
C LEU A 154 -30.15 24.36 19.86
N TYR A 155 -29.56 25.34 19.19
CA TYR A 155 -29.30 26.66 19.77
C TYR A 155 -30.60 27.40 20.08
N LEU A 156 -31.56 27.41 19.15
CA LEU A 156 -32.87 28.00 19.39
C LEU A 156 -33.63 27.29 20.50
N GLY A 157 -33.50 25.96 20.60
CA GLY A 157 -34.06 25.17 21.70
C GLY A 157 -33.45 25.54 23.06
N ALA A 158 -32.12 25.63 23.12
CA ALA A 158 -31.41 26.05 24.33
C ALA A 158 -31.78 27.48 24.75
N MET A 159 -31.88 28.40 23.78
CA MET A 159 -32.29 29.78 24.02
C MET A 159 -33.74 29.86 24.53
N ASN A 160 -34.67 29.12 23.92
CA ASN A 160 -36.04 29.00 24.39
C ASN A 160 -36.10 28.51 25.85
N ASP A 161 -35.36 27.44 26.17
CA ASP A 161 -35.37 26.86 27.52
C ASP A 161 -34.79 27.81 28.57
N VAL A 162 -33.75 28.56 28.21
CA VAL A 162 -33.16 29.58 29.10
C VAL A 162 -34.15 30.72 29.37
N LEU A 163 -34.84 31.20 28.34
CA LEU A 163 -35.81 32.29 28.48
C LEU A 163 -37.08 31.85 29.22
N SER A 164 -37.56 30.64 28.94
CA SER A 164 -38.69 30.02 29.65
C SER A 164 -38.38 29.79 31.13
N ALA A 165 -37.18 29.28 31.45
CA ALA A 165 -36.74 29.09 32.85
C ALA A 165 -36.64 30.39 33.66
N ARG A 166 -36.52 31.55 32.99
CA ARG A 166 -36.54 32.87 33.64
C ARG A 166 -37.92 33.52 33.67
N GLY A 167 -38.96 32.84 33.17
CA GLY A 167 -40.31 33.38 33.06
C GLY A 167 -40.45 34.50 32.03
N ILE A 168 -39.49 34.67 31.12
CA ILE A 168 -39.53 35.70 30.07
C ILE A 168 -40.44 35.26 28.92
N LEU A 169 -40.42 33.97 28.56
CA LEU A 169 -41.25 33.38 27.52
C LEU A 169 -42.19 32.32 28.13
N PRO A 170 -43.52 32.37 27.87
CA PRO A 170 -44.46 31.35 28.31
C PRO A 170 -44.46 30.15 27.35
N THR A 171 -43.29 29.53 27.16
CA THR A 171 -43.09 28.40 26.24
C THR A 171 -42.72 27.13 27.00
N VAL A 172 -43.04 25.97 26.42
CA VAL A 172 -42.62 24.66 26.94
C VAL A 172 -41.11 24.49 26.74
N GLN A 173 -40.46 23.68 27.57
CA GLN A 173 -39.07 23.29 27.35
C GLN A 173 -38.95 22.44 26.07
N LEU A 174 -38.19 22.94 25.09
CA LEU A 174 -38.00 22.35 23.77
C LEU A 174 -36.66 21.62 23.62
N GLY A 175 -35.72 21.79 24.55
CA GLY A 175 -34.35 21.27 24.41
C GLY A 175 -34.28 19.77 24.16
N ALA A 176 -35.09 18.97 24.86
CA ALA A 176 -35.12 17.52 24.67
C ALA A 176 -35.70 17.12 23.30
N ALA A 177 -36.77 17.77 22.85
CA ALA A 177 -37.39 17.51 21.55
C ALA A 177 -36.47 17.94 20.39
N ASN A 178 -35.87 19.12 20.49
CA ASN A 178 -34.93 19.63 19.50
C ASN A 178 -33.68 18.76 19.38
N LEU A 179 -33.20 18.19 20.50
CA LEU A 179 -32.11 17.22 20.46
C LEU A 179 -32.49 15.91 19.76
N LEU A 180 -33.71 15.39 19.96
CA LEU A 180 -34.15 14.20 19.24
C LEU A 180 -34.20 14.44 17.73
N VAL A 181 -34.70 15.60 17.30
CA VAL A 181 -34.69 16.01 15.89
C VAL A 181 -33.25 16.12 15.37
N PHE A 182 -32.36 16.77 16.11
CA PHE A 182 -30.94 16.88 15.76
C PHE A 182 -30.28 15.51 15.58
N VAL A 183 -30.48 14.61 16.56
CA VAL A 183 -29.90 13.27 16.53
C VAL A 183 -30.42 12.47 15.34
N GLY A 184 -31.71 12.53 15.04
CA GLY A 184 -32.30 11.87 13.87
C GLY A 184 -31.70 12.38 12.55
N ILE A 185 -31.55 13.70 12.41
CA ILE A 185 -30.95 14.34 11.25
C ILE A 185 -29.48 13.93 11.08
N GLN A 186 -28.69 13.93 12.16
CA GLN A 186 -27.28 13.51 12.13
C GLN A 186 -27.12 12.02 11.83
N ALA A 187 -27.95 11.16 12.42
CA ALA A 187 -27.94 9.73 12.15
C ALA A 187 -28.26 9.42 10.67
N ALA A 188 -29.25 10.11 10.09
CA ALA A 188 -29.58 10.00 8.68
C ALA A 188 -28.43 10.46 7.78
N MET A 189 -27.81 11.61 8.09
CA MET A 189 -26.64 12.12 7.36
C MET A 189 -25.48 11.12 7.37
N LEU A 190 -25.13 10.60 8.55
CA LEU A 190 -24.02 9.66 8.70
C LEU A 190 -24.29 8.37 7.94
N SER A 191 -25.53 7.88 7.98
CA SER A 191 -25.98 6.69 7.23
C SER A 191 -25.89 6.88 5.71
N LEU A 192 -26.31 8.05 5.20
CA LEU A 192 -26.21 8.39 3.78
C LEU A 192 -24.74 8.50 3.33
N ARG A 193 -23.89 9.13 4.14
CA ARG A 193 -22.44 9.21 3.87
C ARG A 193 -21.81 7.83 3.80
N TYR A 194 -22.17 6.94 4.72
CA TYR A 194 -21.69 5.56 4.70
C TYR A 194 -22.19 4.78 3.49
N ALA A 195 -23.47 4.90 3.12
CA ALA A 195 -24.00 4.24 1.94
C ALA A 195 -23.28 4.68 0.65
N ARG A 196 -22.97 5.99 0.52
CA ARG A 196 -22.20 6.53 -0.61
C ARG A 196 -20.77 5.99 -0.65
N SER A 197 -20.05 6.09 0.47
CA SER A 197 -18.67 5.59 0.58
C SER A 197 -18.59 4.09 0.30
N PHE A 198 -19.56 3.31 0.81
CA PHE A 198 -19.63 1.88 0.55
C PHE A 198 -19.83 1.57 -0.94
N ARG A 199 -20.76 2.27 -1.61
CA ARG A 199 -20.95 2.12 -3.06
C ARG A 199 -19.68 2.48 -3.85
N GLN A 200 -19.01 3.57 -3.47
CA GLN A 200 -17.77 3.98 -4.11
C GLN A 200 -16.68 2.91 -3.98
N VAL A 201 -16.51 2.34 -2.78
CA VAL A 201 -15.56 1.23 -2.56
C VAL A 201 -15.92 0.02 -3.42
N GLN A 202 -17.21 -0.33 -3.51
CA GLN A 202 -17.65 -1.44 -4.37
C GLN A 202 -17.36 -1.17 -5.86
N THR A 203 -17.65 0.03 -6.37
CA THR A 203 -17.37 0.39 -7.76
C THR A 203 -15.88 0.34 -8.07
N LEU A 204 -15.03 0.93 -7.21
CA LEU A 204 -13.57 0.87 -7.39
C LEU A 204 -13.05 -0.57 -7.32
N SER A 205 -13.59 -1.39 -6.42
CA SER A 205 -13.21 -2.80 -6.32
C SER A 205 -13.57 -3.59 -7.57
N ALA A 206 -14.73 -3.32 -8.18
CA ALA A 206 -15.13 -3.95 -9.43
C ALA A 206 -14.23 -3.50 -10.59
N GLU A 207 -13.96 -2.20 -10.71
CA GLU A 207 -13.06 -1.65 -11.73
C GLU A 207 -11.63 -2.24 -11.61
N LEU A 208 -11.12 -2.38 -10.38
CA LEU A 208 -9.83 -3.02 -10.13
C LEU A 208 -9.82 -4.49 -10.57
N ALA A 209 -10.89 -5.24 -10.31
CA ALA A 209 -11.01 -6.63 -10.73
C ALA A 209 -11.03 -6.77 -12.27
N ASP A 210 -11.76 -5.89 -12.96
CA ASP A 210 -11.80 -5.85 -14.42
C ASP A 210 -10.43 -5.52 -15.02
N LYS A 211 -9.74 -4.51 -14.47
CA LYS A 211 -8.38 -4.15 -14.91
C LYS A 211 -7.37 -5.27 -14.69
N ASN A 212 -7.46 -5.99 -13.57
CA ASN A 212 -6.56 -7.11 -13.30
C ASN A 212 -6.79 -8.27 -14.28
N THR A 213 -8.06 -8.54 -14.61
CA THR A 213 -8.42 -9.55 -15.62
C THR A 213 -7.85 -9.19 -16.99
N GLU A 214 -7.96 -7.92 -17.40
CA GLU A 214 -7.43 -7.45 -18.67
C GLU A 214 -5.89 -7.52 -18.72
N LEU A 215 -5.21 -7.12 -17.64
CA LEU A 215 -3.75 -7.25 -17.55
C LEU A 215 -3.30 -8.71 -17.66
N THR A 216 -3.99 -9.63 -16.99
CA THR A 216 -3.70 -11.07 -17.05
C THR A 216 -3.87 -11.59 -18.48
N ARG A 217 -4.93 -11.16 -19.18
CA ARG A 217 -5.16 -11.54 -20.57
C ARG A 217 -4.09 -10.99 -21.51
N LEU A 218 -3.68 -9.73 -21.34
CA LEU A 218 -2.60 -9.13 -22.13
C LEU A 218 -1.27 -9.83 -21.91
N ASP A 219 -0.99 -10.26 -20.68
CA ASP A 219 0.24 -11.00 -20.36
C ASP A 219 0.26 -12.37 -21.07
N GLN A 220 -0.85 -13.11 -21.03
CA GLN A 220 -0.99 -14.37 -21.77
C GLN A 220 -0.83 -14.20 -23.28
N LEU A 221 -1.44 -13.16 -23.87
CA LEU A 221 -1.29 -12.87 -25.30
C LEU A 221 0.14 -12.49 -25.68
N LYS A 222 0.83 -11.75 -24.81
CA LYS A 222 2.25 -11.41 -24.98
C LYS A 222 3.11 -12.67 -25.00
N ASP A 223 2.85 -13.62 -24.11
CA ASP A 223 3.60 -14.86 -24.02
C ASP A 223 3.35 -15.78 -25.22
N GLU A 224 2.08 -15.91 -25.65
CA GLU A 224 1.72 -16.64 -26.87
C GLU A 224 2.40 -16.03 -28.11
N PHE A 225 2.40 -14.70 -28.21
CA PHE A 225 3.07 -13.98 -29.30
C PHE A 225 4.59 -14.25 -29.31
N LEU A 226 5.25 -14.19 -28.16
CA LEU A 226 6.70 -14.46 -28.06
C LEU A 226 7.02 -15.92 -28.41
N ALA A 227 6.21 -16.86 -27.94
CA ALA A 227 6.36 -18.29 -28.25
C ALA A 227 6.24 -18.57 -29.75
N ASN A 228 5.15 -18.08 -30.37
CA ASN A 228 4.87 -18.29 -31.79
C ASN A 228 5.92 -17.63 -32.69
N THR A 229 6.23 -16.35 -32.42
CA THR A 229 7.22 -15.60 -33.22
C THR A 229 8.59 -16.27 -33.18
N SER A 230 8.99 -16.81 -32.04
CA SER A 230 10.29 -17.49 -31.92
C SER A 230 10.35 -18.81 -32.69
N HIS A 231 9.25 -19.58 -32.74
CA HIS A 231 9.18 -20.78 -33.56
C HIS A 231 9.26 -20.44 -35.06
N GLU A 232 8.53 -19.41 -35.48
CA GLU A 232 8.52 -18.89 -36.85
C GLU A 232 9.87 -18.31 -37.28
N LEU A 233 10.65 -17.74 -36.34
CA LEU A 233 12.02 -17.27 -36.61
C LEU A 233 13.05 -18.40 -36.62
N ARG A 234 12.92 -19.41 -35.74
CA ARG A 234 13.87 -20.51 -35.60
C ARG A 234 13.98 -21.34 -36.89
N THR A 235 12.86 -21.61 -37.53
CA THR A 235 12.76 -22.45 -38.73
C THR A 235 13.57 -21.91 -39.93
N PRO A 236 13.37 -20.66 -40.39
CA PRO A 236 14.17 -20.10 -41.48
C PRO A 236 15.64 -19.92 -41.10
N LEU A 237 15.94 -19.61 -39.83
CA LEU A 237 17.32 -19.49 -39.34
C LEU A 237 18.08 -20.80 -39.44
N HIS A 238 17.49 -21.92 -39.00
CA HIS A 238 18.09 -23.24 -39.15
C HIS A 238 18.28 -23.61 -40.63
N GLY A 239 17.34 -23.23 -41.50
CA GLY A 239 17.48 -23.39 -42.94
C GLY A 239 18.68 -22.63 -43.52
N ILE A 240 18.83 -21.35 -43.17
CA ILE A 240 19.96 -20.51 -43.62
C ILE A 240 21.29 -21.08 -43.12
N ILE A 241 21.39 -21.45 -41.84
CA ILE A 241 22.60 -22.05 -41.27
C ILE A 241 22.92 -23.38 -41.97
N GLY A 242 21.94 -24.28 -42.11
CA GLY A 242 22.16 -25.59 -42.72
C GLY A 242 22.59 -25.53 -44.19
N ILE A 243 21.98 -24.64 -44.98
CA ILE A 243 22.38 -24.40 -46.37
C ILE A 243 23.81 -23.85 -46.42
N THR A 244 24.11 -22.85 -45.58
CA THR A 244 25.43 -22.21 -45.53
C THR A 244 26.53 -23.20 -45.13
N GLU A 245 26.25 -24.06 -44.14
CA GLU A 245 27.17 -25.12 -43.71
C GLU A 245 27.34 -26.20 -44.77
N SER A 246 26.28 -26.60 -45.45
CA SER A 246 26.35 -27.58 -46.54
C SER A 246 27.27 -27.09 -47.68
N ILE A 247 27.14 -25.81 -48.06
CA ILE A 247 28.01 -25.18 -49.06
C ILE A 247 29.46 -25.16 -48.56
N LEU A 248 29.70 -24.78 -47.29
CA LEU A 248 31.04 -24.79 -46.69
C LEU A 248 31.69 -26.19 -46.65
N HIS A 249 30.91 -27.25 -46.51
CA HIS A 249 31.37 -28.65 -46.53
C HIS A 249 31.52 -29.23 -47.95
N GLY A 250 31.36 -28.40 -49.00
CA GLY A 250 31.67 -28.77 -50.37
C GLY A 250 30.50 -29.31 -51.19
N ALA A 251 29.25 -29.15 -50.73
CA ALA A 251 28.06 -29.60 -51.47
C ALA A 251 27.93 -28.98 -52.88
N THR A 252 28.58 -27.84 -53.13
CA THR A 252 28.56 -27.14 -54.42
C THR A 252 29.93 -27.11 -55.12
N GLY A 253 30.90 -27.92 -54.66
CA GLY A 253 32.26 -27.94 -55.19
C GLY A 253 33.22 -26.93 -54.52
N PRO A 254 34.42 -26.72 -55.09
CA PRO A 254 35.46 -25.88 -54.49
C PRO A 254 35.08 -24.39 -54.47
N LEU A 255 35.22 -23.77 -53.30
CA LEU A 255 34.97 -22.34 -53.05
C LEU A 255 36.28 -21.54 -53.07
N ASP A 256 36.23 -20.29 -53.55
CA ASP A 256 37.29 -19.32 -53.32
C ASP A 256 37.33 -18.90 -51.84
N GLU A 257 38.48 -18.41 -51.37
CA GLU A 257 38.65 -18.07 -49.94
C GLU A 257 37.71 -16.94 -49.51
N SER A 258 37.43 -15.95 -50.38
CA SER A 258 36.55 -14.83 -50.03
C SER A 258 35.10 -15.27 -49.82
N THR A 259 34.56 -16.17 -50.67
CA THR A 259 33.23 -16.75 -50.48
C THR A 259 33.18 -17.63 -49.24
N ARG A 260 34.25 -18.40 -48.97
CA ARG A 260 34.37 -19.22 -47.76
C ARG A 260 34.31 -18.36 -46.49
N GLU A 261 35.02 -17.23 -46.45
CA GLU A 261 34.95 -16.27 -45.34
C GLU A 261 33.56 -15.65 -45.19
N ASN A 262 32.94 -15.21 -46.28
CA ASN A 262 31.59 -14.64 -46.26
C ASN A 262 30.54 -15.64 -45.74
N LEU A 263 30.60 -16.90 -46.18
CA LEU A 263 29.70 -17.97 -45.71
C LEU A 263 29.93 -18.29 -44.23
N ARG A 264 31.18 -18.32 -43.75
CA ARG A 264 31.48 -18.46 -42.32
C ARG A 264 30.83 -17.33 -41.50
N LEU A 265 30.85 -16.11 -42.03
CA LEU A 265 30.27 -14.94 -41.38
C LEU A 265 28.73 -14.99 -41.36
N VAL A 266 28.10 -15.48 -42.43
CA VAL A 266 26.65 -15.75 -42.48
C VAL A 266 26.25 -16.83 -41.47
N ALA A 267 26.96 -17.97 -41.43
CA ALA A 267 26.68 -19.04 -40.48
C ALA A 267 26.87 -18.60 -39.02
N ALA A 268 27.92 -17.84 -38.73
CA ALA A 268 28.15 -17.26 -37.41
C ALA A 268 27.03 -16.29 -37.00
N SER A 269 26.57 -15.44 -37.93
CA SER A 269 25.47 -14.51 -37.70
C SER A 269 24.13 -15.22 -37.47
N GLY A 270 23.86 -16.28 -38.23
CA GLY A 270 22.66 -17.12 -38.04
C GLY A 270 22.65 -17.83 -36.69
N ARG A 271 23.77 -18.44 -36.29
CA ARG A 271 23.90 -19.05 -34.95
C ARG A 271 23.66 -18.03 -33.84
N ARG A 272 24.24 -16.84 -33.99
CA ARG A 272 24.08 -15.76 -33.01
C ARG A 272 22.63 -15.30 -32.89
N LEU A 273 21.91 -15.16 -33.99
CA LEU A 273 20.49 -14.78 -33.97
C LEU A 273 19.62 -15.90 -33.36
N THR A 274 19.94 -17.16 -33.65
CA THR A 274 19.24 -18.31 -33.06
C THR A 274 19.38 -18.34 -31.54
N ASN A 275 20.59 -18.10 -31.03
CA ASN A 275 20.82 -18.03 -29.59
C ASN A 275 20.04 -16.86 -28.95
N MET A 276 20.07 -15.68 -29.57
CA MET A 276 19.31 -14.53 -29.09
C MET A 276 17.79 -14.79 -29.02
N VAL A 277 17.23 -15.49 -30.02
CA VAL A 277 15.82 -15.87 -30.02
C VAL A 277 15.52 -16.86 -28.88
N ASN A 278 16.40 -17.82 -28.64
CA ASN A 278 16.23 -18.78 -27.55
C ASN A 278 16.37 -18.13 -26.17
N ASP A 279 17.30 -17.18 -25.98
CA ASP A 279 17.48 -16.46 -24.72
C ASP A 279 16.23 -15.64 -24.36
N VAL A 280 15.60 -14.97 -25.34
CA VAL A 280 14.36 -14.22 -25.13
C VAL A 280 13.20 -15.14 -24.72
N LEU A 281 13.12 -16.34 -25.30
CA LEU A 281 12.12 -17.34 -24.92
C LEU A 281 12.33 -17.89 -23.51
N ASP A 282 13.56 -18.28 -23.19
CA ASP A 282 13.90 -18.83 -21.88
C ASP A 282 13.65 -17.78 -20.79
N PHE A 283 13.99 -16.51 -21.04
CA PHE A 283 13.65 -15.39 -20.16
C PHE A 283 12.13 -15.25 -19.96
N SER A 284 11.36 -15.30 -21.05
CA SER A 284 9.89 -15.22 -20.98
C SER A 284 9.30 -16.36 -20.15
N ARG A 285 9.80 -17.59 -20.30
CA ARG A 285 9.31 -18.76 -19.54
C ARG A 285 9.71 -18.71 -18.08
N ALA A 286 10.95 -18.29 -17.77
CA ALA A 286 11.43 -18.16 -16.41
C ALA A 286 10.62 -17.14 -15.60
N ARG A 287 10.23 -16.02 -16.22
CA ARG A 287 9.46 -14.95 -15.56
C ARG A 287 8.07 -15.38 -15.09
N HIS A 288 7.42 -16.30 -15.80
CA HIS A 288 6.07 -16.80 -15.45
C HIS A 288 6.11 -18.10 -14.63
N GLY A 289 7.31 -18.61 -14.30
CA GLY A 289 7.47 -19.84 -13.52
C GLY A 289 7.20 -21.13 -14.30
N ASP A 290 7.05 -21.05 -15.62
CA ASP A 290 6.73 -22.19 -16.49
C ASP A 290 7.96 -23.02 -16.90
N LEU A 291 9.13 -22.70 -16.34
CA LEU A 291 10.36 -23.45 -16.61
C LEU A 291 10.36 -24.77 -15.83
N VAL A 292 9.92 -25.84 -16.48
CA VAL A 292 10.00 -27.20 -15.94
C VAL A 292 11.42 -27.76 -16.12
N LEU A 293 12.11 -28.03 -15.00
CA LEU A 293 13.45 -28.61 -15.00
C LEU A 293 13.41 -30.14 -15.12
N GLN A 294 14.27 -30.70 -15.96
CA GLN A 294 14.41 -32.15 -16.12
C GLN A 294 15.61 -32.67 -15.31
N CYS A 295 15.44 -32.73 -13.98
CA CYS A 295 16.53 -33.08 -13.09
C CYS A 295 16.92 -34.57 -13.17
N ARG A 296 18.23 -34.83 -13.30
CA ARG A 296 18.84 -36.17 -13.20
C ARG A 296 20.17 -36.10 -12.44
N PRO A 297 20.73 -37.23 -11.97
CA PRO A 297 22.08 -37.24 -11.43
C PRO A 297 23.09 -36.81 -12.49
N VAL A 298 23.89 -35.79 -12.18
CA VAL A 298 24.93 -35.23 -13.06
C VAL A 298 26.27 -35.28 -12.32
N ASP A 299 27.30 -35.75 -13.01
CA ASP A 299 28.69 -35.62 -12.56
C ASP A 299 29.20 -34.22 -12.93
N LEU A 300 29.59 -33.43 -11.94
CA LEU A 300 30.01 -32.05 -12.19
C LEU A 300 31.34 -31.96 -12.94
N ALA A 301 32.24 -32.94 -12.74
CA ALA A 301 33.51 -32.92 -13.44
C ALA A 301 33.28 -33.06 -14.95
N ASP A 302 32.41 -33.99 -15.36
CA ASP A 302 32.04 -34.20 -16.75
C ASP A 302 31.33 -32.97 -17.36
N ALA A 303 30.43 -32.35 -16.61
CA ALA A 303 29.72 -31.14 -17.05
C ALA A 303 30.68 -29.96 -17.27
N ILE A 304 31.63 -29.75 -16.36
CA ILE A 304 32.66 -28.71 -16.47
C ILE A 304 33.61 -28.99 -17.64
N ASP A 305 34.09 -30.24 -17.77
CA ASP A 305 34.96 -30.64 -18.88
C ASP A 305 34.29 -30.44 -20.24
N MET A 306 33.00 -30.76 -20.34
CA MET A 306 32.21 -30.52 -21.55
C MET A 306 32.12 -29.02 -21.87
N ALA A 307 31.79 -28.18 -20.87
CA ALA A 307 31.69 -26.74 -21.06
C ALA A 307 33.04 -26.12 -21.47
N LEU A 308 34.15 -26.53 -20.84
CA LEU A 308 35.50 -26.11 -21.20
C LEU A 308 35.90 -26.55 -22.60
N SER A 309 35.54 -27.78 -23.00
CA SER A 309 35.80 -28.29 -24.35
C SER A 309 35.06 -27.49 -25.43
N LEU A 310 33.83 -27.05 -25.14
CA LEU A 310 33.05 -26.18 -26.01
C LEU A 310 33.62 -24.75 -26.07
N ALA A 311 34.23 -24.28 -24.97
CA ALA A 311 34.82 -22.96 -24.88
C ALA A 311 36.24 -22.87 -25.48
N ALA A 312 36.99 -23.97 -25.51
CA ALA A 312 38.38 -24.03 -25.97
C ALA A 312 38.63 -23.45 -27.38
N PRO A 313 37.76 -23.64 -28.40
CA PRO A 313 37.94 -23.02 -29.71
C PRO A 313 37.91 -21.48 -29.67
N LEU A 314 37.24 -20.87 -28.70
CA LEU A 314 37.08 -19.41 -28.59
C LEU A 314 38.34 -18.69 -28.09
N VAL A 315 39.29 -19.43 -27.53
CA VAL A 315 40.55 -18.92 -26.97
C VAL A 315 41.79 -19.42 -27.71
N ARG A 316 41.64 -20.25 -28.74
CA ARG A 316 42.76 -20.92 -29.45
C ARG A 316 43.86 -19.96 -29.93
N ASP A 317 43.48 -18.76 -30.36
CA ASP A 317 44.39 -17.73 -30.88
C ASP A 317 44.59 -16.57 -29.89
N ARG A 318 44.25 -16.77 -28.61
CA ARG A 318 44.35 -15.75 -27.55
C ARG A 318 45.24 -16.27 -26.41
N PRO A 319 46.02 -15.42 -25.74
CA PRO A 319 46.87 -15.81 -24.61
C PRO A 319 46.03 -16.03 -23.33
N ILE A 320 45.09 -16.98 -23.37
CA ILE A 320 44.15 -17.28 -22.27
C ILE A 320 44.21 -18.77 -21.95
N ASP A 321 44.59 -19.10 -20.72
CA ASP A 321 44.60 -20.47 -20.22
C ASP A 321 43.24 -20.85 -19.61
N LEU A 322 42.65 -21.96 -20.08
CA LEU A 322 41.46 -22.56 -19.47
C LEU A 322 41.87 -23.67 -18.51
N ILE A 323 41.53 -23.52 -17.22
CA ILE A 323 41.99 -24.42 -16.15
C ILE A 323 40.80 -25.01 -15.42
N HIS A 324 40.69 -26.34 -15.40
CA HIS A 324 39.80 -27.06 -14.50
C HIS A 324 40.56 -27.44 -13.23
N ILE A 325 40.19 -26.85 -12.09
CA ILE A 325 40.70 -27.24 -10.78
C ILE A 325 39.89 -28.46 -10.32
N ARG A 326 40.46 -29.65 -10.49
CA ARG A 326 39.79 -30.89 -10.09
C ARG A 326 39.89 -31.10 -8.58
N GLY A 327 38.73 -31.29 -7.96
CA GLY A 327 38.57 -31.71 -6.58
C GLY A 327 38.10 -33.16 -6.45
N GLU A 328 37.46 -33.49 -5.32
CA GLU A 328 36.79 -34.77 -5.14
C GLU A 328 35.61 -34.93 -6.13
N PRO A 329 35.21 -36.17 -6.49
CA PRO A 329 34.07 -36.39 -7.36
C PRO A 329 32.75 -35.88 -6.73
N ILE A 330 32.10 -34.92 -7.37
CA ILE A 330 30.84 -34.33 -6.90
C ILE A 330 29.71 -34.68 -7.87
N ARG A 331 28.63 -35.26 -7.33
CA ARG A 331 27.39 -35.51 -8.05
C ARG A 331 26.27 -34.63 -7.53
N VAL A 332 25.52 -34.02 -8.45
CA VAL A 332 24.37 -33.17 -8.15
C VAL A 332 23.11 -33.67 -8.84
N TYR A 333 21.95 -33.34 -8.29
CA TYR A 333 20.66 -33.59 -8.93
C TYR A 333 20.19 -32.31 -9.62
N ALA A 334 20.38 -32.22 -10.94
CA ALA A 334 20.18 -31.00 -11.71
C ALA A 334 19.71 -31.30 -13.13
N ASP A 335 19.18 -30.28 -13.81
CA ASP A 335 18.95 -30.33 -15.26
C ASP A 335 20.30 -30.13 -15.98
N PRO A 336 20.77 -31.13 -16.75
CA PRO A 336 22.09 -31.12 -17.39
C PRO A 336 22.21 -30.01 -18.44
N ASP A 337 21.12 -29.72 -19.17
CA ASP A 337 21.14 -28.78 -20.28
C ASP A 337 21.16 -27.35 -19.73
N ARG A 338 20.39 -27.09 -18.67
CA ARG A 338 20.41 -25.80 -17.96
C ARG A 338 21.72 -25.56 -17.22
N LEU A 339 22.29 -26.59 -16.61
CA LEU A 339 23.61 -26.49 -15.99
C LEU A 339 24.69 -26.17 -17.04
N ALA A 340 24.69 -26.86 -18.18
CA ALA A 340 25.61 -26.57 -19.28
C ALA A 340 25.43 -25.15 -19.81
N GLN A 341 24.19 -24.66 -19.95
CA GLN A 341 23.89 -23.29 -20.37
C GLN A 341 24.47 -22.26 -19.39
N ILE A 342 24.28 -22.45 -18.07
CA ILE A 342 24.86 -21.56 -17.04
C ILE A 342 26.40 -21.53 -17.17
N LEU A 343 27.04 -22.70 -17.26
CA LEU A 343 28.50 -22.80 -17.38
C LEU A 343 29.02 -22.12 -18.65
N ILE A 344 28.37 -22.34 -19.79
CA ILE A 344 28.75 -21.76 -21.08
C ILE A 344 28.57 -20.24 -21.06
N ASN A 345 27.49 -19.72 -20.47
CA ASN A 345 27.25 -18.27 -20.40
C ASN A 345 28.29 -17.58 -19.51
N LEU A 346 28.59 -18.15 -18.35
CA LEU A 346 29.61 -17.62 -17.43
C LEU A 346 31.02 -17.72 -18.03
N LEU A 347 31.38 -18.85 -18.65
CA LEU A 347 32.66 -18.99 -19.38
C LEU A 347 32.75 -18.05 -20.57
N GLY A 348 31.65 -17.87 -21.31
CA GLY A 348 31.56 -16.93 -22.42
C GLY A 348 31.82 -15.49 -21.97
N ASN A 349 31.23 -15.08 -20.84
CA ASN A 349 31.49 -13.79 -20.21
C ASN A 349 32.97 -13.67 -19.78
N ALA A 350 33.52 -14.67 -19.10
CA ALA A 350 34.93 -14.68 -18.69
C ALA A 350 35.89 -14.52 -19.89
N ILE A 351 35.68 -15.27 -20.98
CA ILE A 351 36.48 -15.20 -22.21
C ILE A 351 36.33 -13.85 -22.92
N LYS A 352 35.11 -13.31 -22.91
CA LYS A 352 34.80 -12.01 -23.51
C LYS A 352 35.57 -10.90 -22.80
N PHE A 353 35.65 -10.91 -21.48
CA PHE A 353 36.22 -9.82 -20.69
C PHE A 353 37.69 -10.03 -20.24
N THR A 354 38.29 -11.19 -20.52
CA THR A 354 39.71 -11.47 -20.28
C THR A 354 40.52 -11.31 -21.57
N ARG A 355 41.48 -10.38 -21.63
CA ARG A 355 42.34 -10.20 -22.82
C ARG A 355 43.49 -11.20 -22.88
N GLU A 356 44.16 -11.38 -21.75
CA GLU A 356 45.26 -12.31 -21.51
C GLU A 356 45.19 -12.83 -20.07
N GLY A 357 45.76 -14.01 -19.79
CA GLY A 357 45.82 -14.59 -18.44
C GLY A 357 45.11 -15.94 -18.34
N SER A 358 44.29 -16.15 -17.29
CA SER A 358 43.70 -17.47 -17.02
C SER A 358 42.23 -17.38 -16.59
N ILE A 359 41.44 -18.37 -16.99
CA ILE A 359 40.09 -18.61 -16.51
C ILE A 359 40.07 -19.97 -15.82
N ARG A 360 39.66 -20.00 -14.55
CA ARG A 360 39.69 -21.20 -13.70
C ARG A 360 38.27 -21.59 -13.30
N VAL A 361 37.96 -22.87 -13.39
CA VAL A 361 36.69 -23.43 -12.91
C VAL A 361 36.98 -24.40 -11.77
N ASN A 362 36.31 -24.20 -10.65
CA ASN A 362 36.40 -25.05 -9.45
C ASN A 362 34.99 -25.42 -8.97
N ALA A 363 34.84 -26.58 -8.34
CA ALA A 363 33.60 -26.99 -7.70
C ALA A 363 33.90 -27.56 -6.31
N GLU A 364 33.21 -27.06 -5.28
CA GLU A 364 33.42 -27.45 -3.89
C GLU A 364 32.09 -27.68 -3.15
N VAL A 365 32.05 -28.67 -2.27
CA VAL A 365 30.91 -28.90 -1.38
C VAL A 365 31.03 -27.96 -0.19
N ARG A 366 30.02 -27.13 0.04
CA ARG A 366 29.94 -26.24 1.20
C ARG A 366 29.36 -26.97 2.41
N GLY A 367 29.65 -26.43 3.60
CA GLY A 367 29.26 -27.03 4.88
C GLY A 367 27.75 -27.21 5.10
N ASP A 368 26.90 -26.57 4.28
CA ASP A 368 25.44 -26.73 4.29
C ASP A 368 24.94 -27.81 3.31
N GLY A 369 25.84 -28.60 2.71
CA GLY A 369 25.52 -29.66 1.76
C GLY A 369 25.21 -29.18 0.35
N LYS A 370 25.38 -27.88 0.05
CA LYS A 370 25.29 -27.34 -1.31
C LYS A 370 26.62 -27.43 -2.03
N VAL A 371 26.58 -27.36 -3.36
CA VAL A 371 27.78 -27.28 -4.19
C VAL A 371 27.92 -25.86 -4.71
N GLU A 372 29.11 -25.30 -4.56
CA GLU A 372 29.50 -24.05 -5.19
C GLU A 372 30.34 -24.36 -6.43
N ILE A 373 30.00 -23.74 -7.55
CA ILE A 373 30.81 -23.73 -8.76
C ILE A 373 31.35 -22.32 -8.95
N ALA A 374 32.67 -22.17 -8.91
CA ALA A 374 33.35 -20.89 -9.06
C ALA A 374 34.03 -20.82 -10.42
N ILE A 375 33.73 -19.79 -11.20
CA ILE A 375 34.43 -19.43 -12.44
C ILE A 375 35.17 -18.13 -12.17
N SER A 376 36.49 -18.17 -12.18
CA SER A 376 37.37 -17.04 -11.86
C SER A 376 38.19 -16.64 -13.07
N ASP A 377 38.13 -15.38 -13.45
CA ASP A 377 38.90 -14.82 -14.56
C ASP A 377 39.87 -13.73 -14.10
N THR A 378 40.89 -13.46 -14.92
CA THR A 378 41.88 -12.40 -14.70
C THR A 378 41.59 -11.17 -15.59
N GLY A 379 40.33 -10.95 -15.94
CA GLY A 379 39.89 -9.89 -16.85
C GLY A 379 39.80 -8.51 -16.20
N ILE A 380 39.07 -7.61 -16.87
CA ILE A 380 38.96 -6.19 -16.49
C ILE A 380 38.25 -5.95 -15.15
N GLY A 381 37.57 -6.96 -14.59
CA GLY A 381 36.77 -6.84 -13.37
C GLY A 381 35.46 -6.06 -13.57
N ILE A 382 34.62 -6.06 -12.53
CA ILE A 382 33.35 -5.35 -12.51
C ILE A 382 33.41 -4.30 -11.38
N PRO A 383 33.18 -3.01 -11.67
CA PRO A 383 33.09 -1.96 -10.65
C PRO A 383 32.05 -2.28 -9.56
N GLU A 384 32.34 -1.94 -8.30
CA GLU A 384 31.51 -2.28 -7.13
C GLU A 384 30.07 -1.76 -7.26
N ASP A 385 29.89 -0.57 -7.83
CA ASP A 385 28.59 0.06 -8.09
C ASP A 385 27.76 -0.65 -9.18
N LYS A 386 28.36 -1.60 -9.92
CA LYS A 386 27.72 -2.32 -11.02
C LYS A 386 27.52 -3.81 -10.72
N GLN A 387 28.00 -4.33 -9.59
CA GLN A 387 27.93 -5.78 -9.28
C GLN A 387 26.50 -6.28 -9.10
N ASP A 388 25.59 -5.48 -8.52
CA ASP A 388 24.19 -5.86 -8.40
C ASP A 388 23.44 -5.75 -9.74
N LEU A 389 23.88 -4.83 -10.61
CA LEU A 389 23.24 -4.51 -11.88
C LEU A 389 23.52 -5.53 -12.99
N ILE A 390 24.62 -6.29 -12.91
CA ILE A 390 24.99 -7.25 -13.98
C ILE A 390 24.03 -8.43 -14.12
N PHE A 391 23.18 -8.68 -13.11
CA PHE A 391 22.14 -9.71 -13.15
C PHE A 391 20.77 -9.16 -13.57
N GLU A 392 20.64 -7.85 -13.78
CA GLU A 392 19.42 -7.25 -14.32
C GLU A 392 19.31 -7.47 -15.84
N SER A 393 18.10 -7.78 -16.30
CA SER A 393 17.84 -8.07 -17.71
C SER A 393 18.11 -6.86 -18.59
N PHE A 394 18.81 -7.07 -19.72
CA PHE A 394 19.18 -6.05 -20.70
C PHE A 394 20.20 -5.01 -20.19
N THR A 395 20.77 -5.21 -19.01
CA THR A 395 21.76 -4.28 -18.44
C THR A 395 23.16 -4.62 -18.95
N GLN A 396 23.90 -3.61 -19.39
CA GLN A 396 25.32 -3.71 -19.74
C GLN A 396 26.10 -2.68 -18.92
N ALA A 397 27.20 -3.09 -18.30
CA ALA A 397 27.96 -2.25 -17.39
C ALA A 397 28.46 -0.93 -18.02
N ASP A 398 28.66 -0.81 -19.34
CA ASP A 398 28.94 0.48 -19.99
C ASP A 398 28.56 0.51 -21.48
N GLY A 399 27.88 1.59 -21.90
CA GLY A 399 27.52 1.83 -23.31
C GLY A 399 28.71 2.15 -24.24
N SER A 400 29.88 2.46 -23.70
CA SER A 400 31.14 2.65 -24.45
C SER A 400 31.87 1.32 -24.74
N ILE A 401 31.75 0.34 -23.84
CA ILE A 401 32.33 -1.02 -23.96
C ILE A 401 31.49 -1.91 -24.89
N GLY A 402 30.18 -1.64 -24.99
CA GLY A 402 29.25 -2.36 -25.88
C GLY A 402 29.59 -2.31 -27.37
N ARG A 403 30.39 -1.33 -27.83
CA ARG A 403 30.88 -1.28 -29.23
C ARG A 403 31.98 -2.29 -29.53
N GLN A 404 32.75 -2.73 -28.54
CA GLN A 404 33.86 -3.69 -28.71
C GLN A 404 33.47 -5.12 -28.29
N TYR A 405 32.41 -5.27 -27.48
CA TYR A 405 32.02 -6.51 -26.83
C TYR A 405 30.51 -6.76 -26.92
N SER A 406 30.07 -7.39 -28.01
CA SER A 406 28.65 -7.64 -28.32
C SER A 406 27.97 -8.65 -27.36
N GLY A 407 26.76 -8.39 -26.87
CA GLY A 407 25.95 -9.30 -26.02
C GLY A 407 24.52 -8.77 -25.78
N THR A 408 23.58 -9.63 -25.38
CA THR A 408 22.14 -9.30 -25.19
C THR A 408 21.80 -8.82 -23.77
N GLY A 409 22.64 -9.12 -22.78
CA GLY A 409 22.34 -8.87 -21.37
C GLY A 409 21.25 -9.80 -20.80
N LEU A 410 21.07 -10.98 -21.42
CA LEU A 410 20.10 -12.01 -21.01
C LEU A 410 20.76 -13.34 -20.63
N GLY A 411 22.08 -13.45 -20.78
CA GLY A 411 22.85 -14.68 -20.55
C GLY A 411 23.07 -14.99 -19.08
#